data_AF-A0A2D4I289-F1
#
_entry.id   AF-A0A2D4I289-F1
#
_cell.length_a   1.000
_cell.length_b   1.000
_cell.length_c   1.000
_cell.angle_alpha   90.00
_cell.angle_beta   90.00
_cell.angle_gamma   90.00
#
_symmetry.space_group_name_H-M   'P 1'
#
loop_
_entity.id
_entity.type
_entity.pdbx_description
1 polymer ?
#
loop_
_entity_poly.entity_id
_entity_poly.type
_entity_poly.pdbx_seq_one_letter_code
_entity_poly.pdbx_strand_id
1 'polypeptide(L)'
;PHPNAYHNLFGLPLIGRRDTEVVLTGRELDALVLHQVTGLPTLALPRGISCLPPALLPYLEQFKRITLWLGEDLRSWESAKHFARKLNPKRCYLVRPSDQQLRPLEAFSSGMNLTKILRSALPAGHKSIISFCQLREEVYGE
;
A
#
# COMPACT_ATOMS: atom_id res chain seq x y z
N PRO A 1 -19.93 -7.49 4.42
CA PRO A 1 -18.73 -7.39 5.27
C PRO A 1 -19.05 -6.67 6.59
N HIS A 2 -18.87 -7.33 7.74
CA HIS A 2 -19.15 -6.75 9.06
C HIS A 2 -18.12 -5.66 9.40
N PRO A 3 -18.51 -4.37 9.48
CA PRO A 3 -17.58 -3.28 9.77
C PRO A 3 -16.90 -3.42 11.15
N ASN A 4 -17.49 -4.20 12.06
CA ASN A 4 -16.95 -4.43 13.41
C ASN A 4 -15.65 -5.24 13.49
N ALA A 5 -15.27 -6.00 12.46
CA ALA A 5 -14.01 -6.74 12.46
C ALA A 5 -12.80 -5.89 12.01
N TYR A 6 -13.05 -4.69 11.47
CA TYR A 6 -12.06 -3.86 10.79
C TYR A 6 -11.71 -2.58 11.57
N HIS A 7 -12.11 -2.49 12.85
CA HIS A 7 -12.19 -1.28 13.70
C HIS A 7 -10.94 -0.39 13.80
N ASN A 8 -9.79 -0.83 13.32
CA ASN A 8 -8.54 -0.08 13.47
C ASN A 8 -7.97 0.46 12.14
N LEU A 9 -8.67 0.31 11.02
CA LEU A 9 -8.24 0.95 9.76
C LEU A 9 -8.61 2.44 9.78
N PHE A 10 -7.60 3.28 9.93
CA PHE A 10 -7.76 4.73 9.78
C PHE A 10 -8.21 5.06 8.36
N GLY A 11 -9.22 5.91 8.20
CA GLY A 11 -9.80 6.28 6.90
C GLY A 11 -10.91 5.37 6.39
N LEU A 12 -11.22 4.25 7.09
CA LEU A 12 -12.27 3.30 6.67
C LEU A 12 -13.66 3.96 6.49
N PRO A 13 -14.13 4.84 7.39
CA PRO A 13 -15.44 5.48 7.22
C PRO A 13 -15.52 6.44 6.03
N LEU A 14 -14.37 6.88 5.49
CA LEU A 14 -14.30 7.81 4.37
C LEU A 14 -14.41 7.08 3.01
N ILE A 15 -14.35 5.75 3.00
CA ILE A 15 -14.45 4.95 1.79
C ILE A 15 -15.91 4.67 1.45
N GLY A 16 -16.31 5.12 0.26
CA GLY A 16 -17.60 4.81 -0.33
C GLY A 16 -17.61 3.45 -1.02
N ARG A 17 -18.80 2.84 -1.15
CA ARG A 17 -19.00 1.59 -1.91
C ARG A 17 -18.69 1.70 -3.41
N ARG A 18 -18.54 2.92 -3.93
CA ARG A 18 -18.22 3.21 -5.34
C ARG A 18 -16.73 3.36 -5.60
N ASP A 19 -15.91 3.41 -4.55
CA ASP A 19 -14.48 3.60 -4.68
C ASP A 19 -13.83 2.33 -5.24
N THR A 20 -13.14 2.48 -6.37
CA THR A 20 -12.50 1.35 -7.06
C THR A 20 -10.99 1.32 -6.86
N GLU A 21 -10.42 2.41 -6.38
CA GLU A 21 -9.01 2.52 -6.05
C GLU A 21 -8.84 2.85 -4.57
N VAL A 22 -7.69 2.52 -4.00
CA VAL A 22 -7.33 2.88 -2.62
C VAL A 22 -5.82 3.03 -2.47
N VAL A 23 -5.39 3.96 -1.61
CA VAL A 23 -3.98 4.10 -1.22
C VAL A 23 -3.79 3.60 0.21
N LEU A 24 -2.85 2.69 0.41
CA LEU A 24 -2.50 2.15 1.73
C LEU A 24 -1.18 2.75 2.22
N THR A 25 -1.20 3.24 3.46
CA THR A 25 -0.04 3.81 4.14
C THR A 25 0.29 3.05 5.43
N GLY A 26 1.52 3.23 5.92
CA GLY A 26 1.96 2.68 7.20
C GLY A 26 1.61 3.53 8.42
N ARG A 27 1.19 4.79 8.23
CA ARG A 27 0.90 5.75 9.32
C ARG A 27 -0.35 6.58 9.01
N GLU A 28 -1.06 6.95 10.05
CA GLU A 28 -2.31 7.72 9.97
C GLU A 28 -2.08 9.12 9.41
N LEU A 29 -1.00 9.79 9.82
CA LEU A 29 -0.65 11.13 9.32
C LEU A 29 -0.39 11.14 7.82
N ASP A 30 0.29 10.11 7.30
CA ASP A 30 0.55 9.98 5.88
C ASP A 30 -0.74 9.74 5.09
N ALA A 31 -1.68 8.95 5.65
CA ALA A 31 -3.00 8.77 5.04
C ALA A 31 -3.79 10.09 5.02
N LEU A 32 -3.77 10.84 6.12
CA LEU A 32 -4.46 12.13 6.20
C LEU A 32 -3.94 13.12 5.14
N VAL A 33 -2.61 13.27 5.02
CA VAL A 33 -2.00 14.15 4.01
C VAL A 33 -2.37 13.71 2.60
N LEU A 34 -2.29 12.40 2.31
CA LEU A 34 -2.66 11.91 0.99
C LEU A 34 -4.13 12.13 0.68
N HIS A 35 -5.03 11.89 1.63
CA HIS A 35 -6.44 12.15 1.45
C HIS A 35 -6.70 13.63 1.17
N GLN A 36 -6.11 14.52 1.97
CA GLN A 36 -6.30 15.96 1.86
C GLN A 36 -5.79 16.52 0.53
N VAL A 37 -4.65 16.02 0.04
CA VAL A 37 -3.98 16.55 -1.16
C VAL A 37 -4.52 15.93 -2.45
N THR A 38 -4.80 14.62 -2.42
CA THR A 38 -5.17 13.87 -3.63
C THR A 38 -6.66 13.65 -3.78
N GLY A 39 -7.44 13.78 -2.69
CA GLY A 39 -8.86 13.44 -2.65
C GLY A 39 -9.14 11.94 -2.79
N LEU A 40 -8.10 11.10 -2.88
CA LEU A 40 -8.27 9.67 -3.05
C LEU A 40 -8.66 9.00 -1.72
N PRO A 41 -9.42 7.90 -1.78
CA PRO A 41 -9.65 7.04 -0.62
C PRO A 41 -8.31 6.48 -0.14
N THR A 42 -7.97 6.79 1.10
CA THR A 42 -6.70 6.36 1.71
C THR A 42 -6.95 5.66 3.04
N LEU A 43 -6.11 4.68 3.33
CA LEU A 43 -6.19 3.86 4.53
C LEU A 43 -4.82 3.73 5.18
N ALA A 44 -4.75 3.88 6.50
CA ALA A 44 -3.54 3.54 7.24
C ALA A 44 -3.66 2.18 7.92
N LEU A 45 -2.58 1.41 7.88
CA LEU A 45 -2.51 0.11 8.51
C LEU A 45 -2.39 0.24 10.04
N PRO A 46 -3.21 -0.46 10.84
CA PRO A 46 -3.25 -0.30 12.30
C PRO A 46 -1.98 -0.71 13.03
N ARG A 47 -1.18 -1.61 12.43
CA ARG A 47 0.11 -2.08 12.97
C ARG A 47 1.29 -1.62 12.12
N GLY A 48 1.06 -0.58 11.31
CA GLY A 48 1.99 -0.09 10.31
C GLY A 48 2.42 -1.18 9.33
N ILE A 49 3.72 -1.18 8.99
CA ILE A 49 4.31 -2.04 7.97
C ILE A 49 4.61 -3.47 8.44
N SER A 50 4.44 -3.75 9.73
CA SER A 50 4.89 -5.00 10.36
C SER A 50 4.05 -6.22 9.97
N CYS A 51 2.73 -6.07 9.89
CA CYS A 51 1.82 -7.17 9.61
C CYS A 51 0.48 -6.65 9.09
N LEU A 52 0.04 -7.20 7.95
CA LEU A 52 -1.31 -7.03 7.43
C LEU A 52 -2.20 -8.15 7.99
N PRO A 53 -3.17 -7.85 8.87
CA PRO A 53 -4.06 -8.86 9.43
C PRO A 53 -4.87 -9.58 8.33
N PRO A 54 -4.97 -10.92 8.35
CA PRO A 54 -5.71 -11.68 7.34
C PRO A 54 -7.19 -11.28 7.22
N ALA A 55 -7.80 -10.85 8.33
CA ALA A 55 -9.18 -10.36 8.36
C ALA A 55 -9.41 -9.16 7.42
N LEU A 56 -8.38 -8.33 7.18
CA LEU A 56 -8.46 -7.15 6.31
C LEU A 56 -8.39 -7.50 4.81
N LEU A 57 -7.86 -8.67 4.45
CA LEU A 57 -7.69 -9.10 3.06
C LEU A 57 -9.00 -9.03 2.27
N PRO A 58 -10.09 -9.73 2.64
CA PRO A 58 -11.34 -9.73 1.87
C PRO A 58 -11.93 -8.33 1.66
N TYR A 59 -11.69 -7.41 2.60
CA TYR A 59 -12.12 -6.02 2.44
C TYR A 59 -11.28 -5.29 1.39
N LEU A 60 -9.96 -5.44 1.45
CA LEU A 60 -9.06 -4.83 0.47
C LEU A 60 -9.21 -5.45 -0.93
N GLU A 61 -9.72 -6.68 -1.03
CA GLU A 61 -9.94 -7.34 -2.33
C GLU A 61 -11.03 -6.68 -3.19
N GLN A 62 -11.93 -5.89 -2.59
CA GLN A 62 -12.98 -5.21 -3.36
C GLN A 62 -12.41 -4.13 -4.30
N PHE A 63 -11.21 -3.61 -4.02
CA PHE A 63 -10.59 -2.56 -4.81
C PHE A 63 -9.93 -3.14 -6.07
N LYS A 64 -10.15 -2.48 -7.21
CA LYS A 64 -9.56 -2.83 -8.50
C LYS A 64 -8.10 -2.37 -8.59
N ARG A 65 -7.74 -1.29 -7.88
CA ARG A 65 -6.40 -0.72 -7.85
C ARG A 65 -5.99 -0.40 -6.42
N ILE A 66 -4.89 -0.98 -5.96
CA ILE A 66 -4.38 -0.80 -4.60
C ILE A 66 -2.97 -0.21 -4.71
N THR A 67 -2.75 1.02 -4.25
CA THR A 67 -1.42 1.63 -4.24
C THR A 67 -0.82 1.56 -2.84
N LEU A 68 0.32 0.90 -2.68
CA LEU A 68 1.03 0.77 -1.41
C LEU A 68 2.15 1.82 -1.33
N TRP A 69 2.04 2.72 -0.37
CA TRP A 69 3.07 3.70 -0.04
C TRP A 69 3.37 3.63 1.46
N LEU A 70 4.21 2.67 1.82
CA LEU A 70 4.45 2.29 3.21
C LEU A 70 5.61 3.05 3.87
N GLY A 71 6.46 3.72 3.10
CA GLY A 71 7.56 4.54 3.60
C GLY A 71 8.71 4.65 2.60
N GLU A 72 9.82 5.24 3.05
CA GLU A 72 11.05 5.44 2.27
C GLU A 72 12.08 4.30 2.48
N ASP A 73 11.96 3.56 3.57
CA ASP A 73 12.92 2.50 3.90
C ASP A 73 12.78 1.25 3.02
N LEU A 74 13.89 0.55 2.84
CA LEU A 74 13.90 -0.76 2.18
C LEU A 74 12.97 -1.77 2.87
N ARG A 75 12.88 -1.73 4.21
CA ARG A 75 11.95 -2.60 4.98
C ARG A 75 10.49 -2.34 4.65
N SER A 76 10.12 -1.07 4.49
CA SER A 76 8.77 -0.65 4.10
C SER A 76 8.44 -1.12 2.69
N TRP A 77 9.43 -1.07 1.79
CA TRP A 77 9.31 -1.59 0.43
C TRP A 77 9.17 -3.11 0.37
N GLU A 78 9.97 -3.86 1.13
CA GLU A 78 9.84 -5.32 1.23
C GLU A 78 8.49 -5.73 1.83
N SER A 79 8.03 -5.02 2.86
CA SER A 79 6.71 -5.24 3.46
C SER A 79 5.60 -4.95 2.45
N ALA A 80 5.73 -3.90 1.65
CA ALA A 80 4.77 -3.57 0.58
C ALA A 80 4.72 -4.68 -0.48
N LYS A 81 5.87 -5.24 -0.88
CA LYS A 81 5.92 -6.41 -1.77
C LYS A 81 5.23 -7.62 -1.16
N HIS A 82 5.49 -7.90 0.12
CA HIS A 82 4.86 -9.02 0.82
C HIS A 82 3.33 -8.85 0.90
N PHE A 83 2.84 -7.64 1.15
CA PHE A 83 1.41 -7.34 1.16
C PHE A 83 0.79 -7.42 -0.24
N ALA A 84 1.49 -6.97 -1.28
CA ALA A 84 1.03 -7.10 -2.66
C ALA A 84 0.86 -8.57 -3.10
N ARG A 85 1.73 -9.47 -2.63
CA ARG A 85 1.57 -10.91 -2.86
C ARG A 85 0.30 -11.46 -2.24
N LYS A 86 -0.03 -11.03 -1.01
CA LYS A 86 -1.27 -11.41 -0.30
C LYS A 86 -2.52 -10.79 -0.92
N LEU A 87 -2.41 -9.57 -1.44
CA LEU A 87 -3.51 -8.78 -2.00
C LEU A 87 -3.66 -8.93 -3.51
N ASN A 88 -3.10 -9.97 -4.13
CA ASN A 88 -3.02 -10.17 -5.58
C ASN A 88 -2.14 -9.13 -6.30
N PRO A 89 -0.95 -9.51 -6.79
CA PRO A 89 0.04 -8.57 -7.33
C PRO A 89 -0.39 -7.89 -8.63
N LYS A 90 -1.42 -8.40 -9.34
CA LYS A 90 -1.92 -7.80 -10.59
C LYS A 90 -2.63 -6.46 -10.38
N ARG A 91 -3.22 -6.25 -9.20
CA ARG A 91 -3.95 -5.01 -8.84
C ARG A 91 -3.16 -4.09 -7.91
N CYS A 92 -2.02 -4.54 -7.41
CA CYS A 92 -1.18 -3.78 -6.49
C CYS A 92 -0.14 -2.95 -7.25
N TYR A 93 0.02 -1.71 -6.82
CA TYR A 93 1.02 -0.77 -7.29
C TYR A 93 1.88 -0.35 -6.11
N LEU A 94 3.18 -0.28 -6.29
CA LEU A 94 4.14 0.02 -5.24
C LEU A 94 4.87 1.33 -5.57
N VAL A 95 4.90 2.26 -4.62
CA VAL A 95 5.72 3.48 -4.74
C VAL A 95 7.16 3.13 -4.37
N ARG A 96 8.09 3.31 -5.31
CA ARG A 96 9.50 2.95 -5.14
C ARG A 96 10.14 3.79 -4.02
N PRO A 97 11.00 3.22 -3.16
CA PRO A 97 11.93 4.00 -2.36
C PRO A 97 13.06 4.46 -3.30
N SER A 98 13.12 5.76 -3.56
CA SER A 98 14.23 6.40 -4.27
C SER A 98 14.71 7.55 -3.39
N ASP A 99 15.91 8.09 -3.62
CA ASP A 99 16.46 9.22 -2.84
C ASP A 99 15.55 10.46 -2.83
N GLN A 100 14.62 10.58 -3.79
CA GLN A 100 13.62 11.65 -3.87
C GLN A 100 12.21 11.23 -3.45
N GLN A 101 11.97 9.96 -3.12
CA GLN A 101 10.66 9.44 -2.74
C GLN A 101 10.60 9.26 -1.23
N LEU A 102 10.40 10.39 -0.56
CA LEU A 102 10.22 10.50 0.88
C LEU A 102 8.86 9.92 1.31
N ARG A 103 8.61 9.88 2.61
CA ARG A 103 7.28 9.54 3.14
C ARG A 103 6.23 10.55 2.65
N PRO A 104 4.94 10.18 2.55
CA PRO A 104 3.91 11.09 2.04
C PRO A 104 3.87 12.46 2.72
N LEU A 105 3.99 12.50 4.06
CA LEU A 105 4.07 13.76 4.82
C LEU A 105 5.30 14.61 4.47
N GLU A 106 6.46 13.97 4.31
CA GLU A 106 7.71 14.65 4.00
C GLU A 106 7.72 15.14 2.56
N ALA A 107 7.25 14.33 1.61
CA ALA A 107 7.08 14.71 0.22
C ALA A 107 6.14 15.92 0.08
N PHE A 108 5.06 15.98 0.87
CA PHE A 108 4.20 17.16 0.95
C PHE A 108 4.94 18.38 1.50
N SER A 109 5.67 18.23 2.60
CA SER A 109 6.45 19.30 3.22
C SER A 109 7.55 19.85 2.30
N SER A 110 8.12 18.99 1.46
CA SER A 110 9.11 19.35 0.43
C SER A 110 8.50 19.95 -0.84
N GLY A 111 7.17 20.14 -0.91
CA GLY A 111 6.48 20.72 -2.07
C GLY A 111 6.39 19.78 -3.29
N MET A 112 6.58 18.47 -3.10
CA MET A 112 6.46 17.51 -4.19
C MET A 112 5.00 17.21 -4.52
N ASN A 113 4.74 16.88 -5.78
CA ASN A 113 3.40 16.52 -6.22
C ASN A 113 3.08 15.04 -5.94
N LEU A 114 2.35 14.77 -4.87
CA LEU A 114 1.94 13.43 -4.44
C LEU A 114 1.15 12.67 -5.53
N THR A 115 0.30 13.37 -6.31
CA THR A 115 -0.47 12.72 -7.39
C THR A 115 0.43 12.19 -8.51
N LYS A 116 1.51 12.93 -8.83
CA LYS A 116 2.50 12.49 -9.81
C LYS A 116 3.26 11.26 -9.32
N ILE A 117 3.58 11.22 -8.02
CA ILE A 117 4.25 10.07 -7.40
C ILE A 117 3.35 8.83 -7.43
N LEU A 118 2.07 8.96 -7.07
CA LEU A 118 1.09 7.86 -7.15
C LEU A 118 0.89 7.34 -8.59
N ARG A 119 0.92 8.23 -9.59
CA ARG A 119 0.87 7.85 -11.01
C ARG A 119 2.13 7.10 -11.46
N SER A 120 3.28 7.41 -10.88
CA SER A 120 4.56 6.73 -11.15
C SER A 120 4.72 5.38 -10.42
N ALA A 121 3.73 4.96 -9.62
CA ALA A 121 3.79 3.71 -8.87
C ALA A 121 3.92 2.50 -9.81
N LEU A 122 4.81 1.57 -9.47
CA LEU A 122 5.14 0.40 -10.29
C LEU A 122 4.17 -0.75 -10.02
N PRO A 123 3.71 -1.49 -11.05
CA PRO A 123 2.87 -2.66 -10.82
C PRO A 123 3.65 -3.76 -10.10
N ALA A 124 3.09 -4.30 -9.02
CA ALA A 124 3.73 -5.32 -8.19
C ALA A 124 3.98 -6.65 -8.91
N GLY A 125 3.26 -6.90 -10.02
CA GLY A 125 3.44 -8.08 -10.88
C GLY A 125 4.59 -8.01 -11.89
N HIS A 126 5.41 -6.96 -11.89
CA HIS A 126 6.53 -6.85 -12.83
C HIS A 126 7.68 -7.82 -12.47
N LYS A 127 8.32 -8.44 -13.48
CA LYS A 127 9.38 -9.46 -13.35
C LYS A 127 10.63 -9.04 -12.55
N SER A 128 10.76 -7.78 -12.17
CA SER A 128 11.86 -7.25 -11.32
C SER A 128 11.53 -7.23 -9.82
N ILE A 129 10.32 -7.66 -9.42
CA ILE A 129 9.80 -7.64 -8.04
C ILE A 129 9.70 -9.08 -7.46
N ILE A 130 10.17 -10.09 -8.19
CA ILE A 130 10.43 -11.43 -7.64
C ILE A 130 11.76 -11.38 -6.88
N SER A 131 11.74 -11.09 -5.58
CA SER A 131 12.95 -11.18 -4.76
C SER A 131 13.41 -12.65 -4.69
N PHE A 132 14.72 -12.82 -4.75
CA PHE A 132 15.48 -14.08 -4.79
C PHE A 132 15.04 -15.15 -3.75
N CYS A 133 14.38 -14.76 -2.66
CA CYS A 133 13.78 -15.69 -1.70
C CYS A 133 12.75 -16.64 -2.32
N GLN A 134 12.09 -16.26 -3.42
CA GLN A 134 11.10 -17.12 -4.10
C GLN A 134 11.71 -18.25 -4.91
N LEU A 135 12.93 -18.08 -5.43
CA LEU A 135 13.65 -19.15 -6.13
C LEU A 135 14.05 -20.29 -5.19
N ARG A 136 14.14 -20.04 -3.88
CA ARG A 136 14.56 -21.07 -2.93
C ARG A 136 13.41 -21.94 -2.44
N GLU A 137 12.19 -21.41 -2.35
CA GLU A 137 11.02 -22.22 -1.95
C GLU A 137 10.48 -23.08 -3.11
N GLU A 138 10.68 -22.69 -4.37
CA GLU A 138 10.34 -23.55 -5.53
C GLU A 138 11.33 -24.71 -5.75
N VAL A 139 12.53 -24.66 -5.17
CA VAL A 139 13.58 -25.70 -5.34
C VAL A 139 13.55 -26.77 -4.23
N TYR A 140 12.83 -26.55 -3.13
CA TYR A 140 12.68 -27.54 -2.04
C TYR A 140 11.34 -28.31 -2.10
N GLY A 141 10.61 -28.22 -3.21
CA GLY A 141 9.31 -28.86 -3.43
C GLY A 141 9.33 -30.08 -4.34
N GLU A 142 10.49 -30.68 -4.61
CA GLU A 142 10.63 -32.01 -5.24
C GLU A 142 11.32 -33.00 -4.29
#